data_AF-A0A2S7JCY0-F1
#
_entry.id   AF-A0A2S7JCY0-F1
#
_cell.length_a   1.000
_cell.length_b   1.000
_cell.length_c   1.000
_cell.angle_alpha   90.00
_cell.angle_beta   90.00
_cell.angle_gamma   90.00
#
_symmetry.space_group_name_H-M   'P 1'
#
loop_
_entity.id
_entity.type
_entity.pdbx_description
1 polymer ?
#
loop_
_entity_poly.entity_id
_entity_poly.type
_entity_poly.pdbx_seq_one_letter_code
_entity_poly.pdbx_strand_id
1 'polypeptide(L)'
;MSRTPPDIKWLLNERAALAGEVEKALAKQAVLAHKRDRLRNQLAVVLKAMERSQVAQARSQASLDALDATMGIVNKGVNPGAGGSVWAWAGKYGSRGGLGEYIARVLEGAAPEPVTTSVLIDLASRQFGLVLSTPAERRSFRKSVSSALTSFQKRNLIEAVHDRKAGSHGLWCWREEFPTFAEMAAQSGIGLVTVRAEVS
;
A
#
# COMPACT_ATOMS: atom_id res chain seq x y z
N MET A 1 -36.69 60.29 -0.91
CA MET A 1 -35.66 59.29 -0.54
C MET A 1 -34.48 60.05 0.07
N SER A 2 -34.26 59.96 1.38
CA SER A 2 -33.13 60.64 2.04
C SER A 2 -31.84 59.85 1.80
N ARG A 3 -30.75 60.55 1.44
CA ARG A 3 -29.42 59.94 1.36
C ARG A 3 -28.91 59.63 2.77
N THR A 4 -28.35 58.45 2.95
CA THR A 4 -27.65 58.08 4.20
C THR A 4 -26.49 59.06 4.44
N PRO A 5 -26.36 59.63 5.66
CA PRO A 5 -25.25 60.52 5.98
C PRO A 5 -23.88 59.84 5.74
N PRO A 6 -22.87 60.57 5.24
CA PRO A 6 -21.56 60.01 4.91
C PRO A 6 -20.90 59.21 6.04
N ASP A 7 -21.00 59.68 7.28
CA ASP A 7 -20.38 59.04 8.45
C ASP A 7 -21.01 57.68 8.75
N ILE A 8 -22.34 57.57 8.57
CA ILE A 8 -23.07 56.30 8.72
C ILE A 8 -22.66 55.31 7.62
N LYS A 9 -22.45 55.79 6.39
CA LYS A 9 -21.95 54.95 5.29
C LYS A 9 -20.53 54.45 5.60
N TRP A 10 -19.66 55.30 6.14
CA TRP A 10 -18.31 54.91 6.53
C TRP A 10 -18.34 53.84 7.63
N LEU A 11 -19.11 54.04 8.69
CA LEU A 11 -19.26 53.05 9.78
C LEU A 11 -19.80 51.70 9.29
N LEU A 12 -20.73 51.70 8.34
CA LEU A 12 -21.25 50.46 7.73
C LEU A 12 -20.16 49.71 6.96
N ASN A 13 -19.31 50.42 6.23
CA ASN A 13 -18.19 49.82 5.49
C ASN A 13 -17.14 49.25 6.43
N GLU A 14 -16.77 49.97 7.49
CA GLU A 14 -15.81 49.48 8.48
C GLU A 14 -16.32 48.22 9.19
N ARG A 15 -17.59 48.22 9.60
CA ARG A 15 -18.21 47.02 10.18
C ARG A 15 -18.19 45.84 9.19
N ALA A 16 -18.48 46.08 7.92
CA ALA A 16 -18.46 45.03 6.90
C ALA A 16 -17.04 44.49 6.67
N ALA A 17 -16.02 45.35 6.65
CA ALA A 17 -14.62 44.96 6.55
C ALA A 17 -14.20 44.07 7.73
N LEU A 18 -14.49 44.51 8.97
CA LEU A 18 -14.21 43.75 10.19
C LEU A 18 -14.96 42.41 10.22
N ALA A 19 -16.22 42.38 9.78
CA ALA A 19 -16.98 41.13 9.68
C ALA A 19 -16.31 40.14 8.72
N GLY A 20 -15.80 40.62 7.57
CA GLY A 20 -15.06 39.79 6.62
C GLY A 20 -13.71 39.30 7.16
N GLU A 21 -13.02 40.09 7.99
CA GLU A 21 -11.80 39.63 8.69
C GLU A 21 -12.10 38.52 9.69
N VAL A 22 -13.17 38.67 10.48
CA VAL A 22 -13.63 37.63 11.42
C VAL A 22 -13.98 36.34 10.67
N GLU A 23 -14.72 36.44 9.56
CA GLU A 23 -15.08 35.28 8.73
C GLU A 23 -13.84 34.55 8.19
N LYS A 24 -12.86 35.29 7.66
CA LYS A 24 -11.57 34.74 7.20
C LYS A 24 -10.81 34.06 8.33
N ALA A 25 -10.78 34.67 9.52
CA ALA A 25 -10.12 34.10 10.69
C ALA A 25 -10.79 32.79 11.14
N LEU A 26 -12.12 32.74 11.17
CA LEU A 26 -12.89 31.54 11.50
C LEU A 26 -12.64 30.41 10.49
N ALA A 27 -12.65 30.71 9.19
CA ALA A 27 -12.34 29.74 8.15
C ALA A 27 -10.91 29.18 8.32
N LYS A 28 -9.93 30.05 8.61
CA LYS A 28 -8.54 29.63 8.86
C LYS A 28 -8.43 28.75 10.11
N GLN A 29 -9.13 29.08 11.19
CA GLN A 29 -9.17 28.26 12.40
C GLN A 29 -9.73 26.86 12.12
N ALA A 30 -10.81 26.76 11.33
CA ALA A 30 -11.39 25.47 10.96
C ALA A 30 -10.40 24.58 10.17
N VAL A 31 -9.70 25.16 9.19
CA VAL A 31 -8.66 24.45 8.42
C VAL A 31 -7.53 23.96 9.34
N LEU A 32 -7.07 24.81 10.27
CA LEU A 32 -6.02 24.44 11.21
C LEU A 32 -6.47 23.37 12.21
N ALA A 33 -7.71 23.41 12.67
CA ALA A 33 -8.28 22.39 13.54
C ALA A 33 -8.29 21.02 12.83
N HIS A 34 -8.73 20.97 11.57
CA HIS A 34 -8.69 19.74 10.79
C HIS A 34 -7.26 19.21 10.60
N LYS A 35 -6.29 20.11 10.30
CA LYS A 35 -4.87 19.73 10.19
C LYS A 35 -4.33 19.16 11.51
N ARG A 36 -4.65 19.79 12.64
CA ARG A 36 -4.27 19.32 13.98
C ARG A 36 -4.81 17.93 14.24
N ASP A 37 -6.08 17.67 13.93
CA ASP A 37 -6.71 16.39 14.21
C ASP A 37 -6.14 15.28 13.33
N ARG A 38 -5.86 15.57 12.05
CA ARG A 38 -5.10 14.66 11.17
C ARG A 38 -3.74 14.30 11.75
N LEU A 39 -2.97 15.29 12.21
CA LEU A 39 -1.63 15.08 12.78
C LEU A 39 -1.69 14.27 14.08
N ARG A 40 -2.68 14.53 14.95
CA ARG A 40 -2.92 13.73 16.16
C ARG A 40 -3.19 12.26 15.85
N ASN A 41 -4.01 11.99 14.84
CA ASN A 41 -4.28 10.63 14.40
C ASN A 41 -3.03 9.94 13.86
N GLN A 42 -2.21 10.66 13.08
CA GLN A 42 -0.93 10.13 12.59
C GLN A 42 0.04 9.83 13.74
N LEU A 43 0.14 10.73 14.73
CA LEU A 43 0.96 10.51 15.92
C LEU A 43 0.51 9.26 16.69
N ALA A 44 -0.80 9.08 16.89
CA ALA A 44 -1.34 7.90 17.58
C ALA A 44 -0.99 6.60 16.85
N VAL A 45 -1.03 6.58 15.51
CA VAL A 45 -0.62 5.42 14.70
C VAL A 45 0.86 5.11 14.89
N VAL A 46 1.73 6.13 14.87
CA VAL A 46 3.18 5.95 15.03
C VAL A 46 3.52 5.45 16.43
N LEU A 47 2.92 6.04 17.48
CA LEU A 47 3.14 5.61 18.87
C LEU A 47 2.76 4.13 19.06
N LYS A 48 1.62 3.71 18.51
CA LYS A 48 1.20 2.30 18.56
C LYS A 48 2.15 1.37 17.80
N ALA A 49 2.73 1.84 16.69
CA ALA A 49 3.73 1.07 15.95
C ALA A 49 5.05 0.95 16.74
N MET A 50 5.48 2.02 17.42
CA MET A 50 6.65 2.02 18.29
C MET A 50 6.49 1.04 19.46
N GLU A 51 5.35 1.07 20.15
CA GLU A 51 5.05 0.15 21.25
C GLU A 51 5.12 -1.31 20.79
N ARG A 52 4.49 -1.64 19.65
CA ARG A 52 4.56 -2.98 19.06
C ARG A 52 5.99 -3.41 18.74
N SER A 53 6.80 -2.49 18.22
CA SER A 53 8.21 -2.76 17.91
C SER A 53 9.02 -3.02 19.18
N GLN A 54 8.80 -2.24 20.25
CA GLN A 54 9.47 -2.41 21.54
C GLN A 54 9.12 -3.77 22.18
N VAL A 55 7.84 -4.16 22.16
CA VAL A 55 7.42 -5.48 22.66
C VAL A 55 8.07 -6.61 21.85
N ALA A 56 8.12 -6.49 20.52
CA ALA A 56 8.76 -7.49 19.67
C ALA A 56 10.28 -7.58 19.89
N GLN A 57 10.94 -6.43 20.10
CA GLN A 57 12.36 -6.37 20.46
C GLN A 57 12.62 -7.06 21.80
N ALA A 58 11.86 -6.72 22.85
CA ALA A 58 12.01 -7.33 24.18
C ALA A 58 11.84 -8.86 24.13
N ARG A 59 10.86 -9.35 23.37
CA ARG A 59 10.67 -10.80 23.17
C ARG A 59 11.85 -11.45 22.46
N SER A 60 12.38 -10.81 21.42
CA SER A 60 13.50 -11.35 20.65
C SER A 60 14.77 -11.35 21.48
N GLN A 61 15.01 -10.29 22.27
CA GLN A 61 16.13 -10.21 23.20
C GLN A 61 16.05 -11.30 24.26
N ALA A 62 14.90 -11.50 24.90
CA ALA A 62 14.72 -12.58 25.88
C ALA A 62 14.98 -13.97 25.27
N SER A 63 14.69 -14.15 23.97
CA SER A 63 15.00 -15.39 23.27
C SER A 63 16.50 -15.55 22.99
N LEU A 64 17.20 -14.47 22.64
CA LEU A 64 18.66 -14.46 22.50
C LEU A 64 19.33 -14.79 23.83
N ASP A 65 18.94 -14.12 24.92
CA ASP A 65 19.51 -14.34 26.25
C ASP A 65 19.36 -15.80 26.70
N ALA A 66 18.21 -16.43 26.42
CA ALA A 66 17.97 -17.84 26.72
C ALA A 66 18.84 -18.79 25.87
N LEU A 67 19.05 -18.47 24.59
CA LEU A 67 19.95 -19.23 23.71
C LEU A 67 21.40 -19.10 24.15
N ASP A 68 21.84 -17.90 24.49
CA ASP A 68 23.20 -17.61 24.98
C ASP A 68 23.48 -18.36 26.28
N ALA A 69 22.54 -18.35 27.23
CA ALA A 69 22.64 -19.14 28.45
C ALA A 69 22.75 -20.65 28.16
N THR A 70 21.94 -21.16 27.23
CA THR A 70 21.97 -22.58 26.82
C THR A 70 23.30 -22.95 26.16
N MET A 71 23.80 -22.11 25.25
CA MET A 71 25.11 -22.32 24.60
C MET A 71 26.24 -22.33 25.63
N GLY A 72 26.21 -21.43 26.63
CA GLY A 72 27.19 -21.40 27.71
C GLY A 72 27.19 -22.64 28.61
N ILE A 73 26.03 -23.27 28.81
CA ILE A 73 25.90 -24.55 29.53
C ILE A 73 26.52 -25.69 28.72
N VAL A 74 26.26 -25.74 27.41
CA VAL A 74 26.72 -26.82 26.52
C VAL A 74 28.22 -26.70 26.23
N ASN A 75 28.72 -25.48 25.98
CA ASN A 75 30.13 -25.23 25.69
C ASN A 75 30.54 -23.80 26.10
N LYS A 76 31.33 -23.70 27.17
CA LYS A 76 31.82 -22.42 27.72
C LYS A 76 32.77 -21.65 26.79
N GLY A 77 33.35 -22.30 25.78
CA GLY A 77 34.26 -21.68 24.81
C GLY A 77 33.55 -21.06 23.60
N VAL A 78 32.24 -21.24 23.47
CA VAL A 78 31.46 -20.66 22.36
C VAL A 78 31.22 -19.18 22.63
N ASN A 79 31.56 -18.32 21.67
CA ASN A 79 31.13 -16.93 21.63
C ASN A 79 29.78 -16.85 20.89
N PRO A 80 28.65 -16.55 21.58
CA PRO A 80 27.34 -16.47 20.95
C PRO A 80 27.24 -15.45 19.81
N GLY A 81 28.04 -14.38 19.87
CA GLY A 81 28.04 -13.32 18.86
C GLY A 81 28.78 -13.68 17.56
N ALA A 82 29.50 -14.80 17.51
CA ALA A 82 30.35 -15.14 16.36
C ALA A 82 29.57 -15.35 15.04
N GLY A 83 28.28 -15.69 15.12
CA GLY A 83 27.41 -15.84 13.95
C GLY A 83 26.93 -14.53 13.32
N GLY A 84 27.13 -13.39 13.99
CA GLY A 84 26.64 -12.09 13.53
C GLY A 84 25.11 -12.00 13.43
N SER A 85 24.62 -10.96 12.74
CA SER A 85 23.19 -10.75 12.49
C SER A 85 22.85 -11.08 11.04
N VAL A 86 21.89 -11.98 10.84
CA VAL A 86 21.38 -12.35 9.51
C VAL A 86 19.92 -11.94 9.36
N TRP A 87 19.58 -11.43 8.19
CA TRP A 87 18.18 -11.18 7.84
C TRP A 87 17.55 -12.51 7.41
N ALA A 88 16.56 -13.01 8.13
CA ALA A 88 15.93 -14.31 7.86
C ALA A 88 15.28 -14.46 6.46
N TRP A 89 15.14 -13.36 5.70
CA TRP A 89 14.66 -13.36 4.33
C TRP A 89 15.78 -13.32 3.29
N ALA A 90 16.98 -12.87 3.65
CA ALA A 90 18.09 -12.73 2.72
C ALA A 90 18.49 -14.11 2.18
N GLY A 91 18.52 -14.24 0.84
CA GLY A 91 18.82 -15.49 0.14
C GLY A 91 17.62 -16.41 -0.09
N LYS A 92 16.47 -16.25 0.60
CA LYS A 92 15.31 -17.15 0.42
C LYS A 92 14.70 -17.12 -0.98
N TYR A 93 14.71 -15.96 -1.61
CA TYR A 93 14.15 -15.75 -2.95
C TYR A 93 15.18 -15.16 -3.91
N GLY A 94 16.48 -15.39 -3.65
CA GLY A 94 17.56 -14.70 -4.33
C GLY A 94 17.65 -13.22 -3.92
N SER A 95 17.39 -12.32 -4.87
CA SER A 95 17.45 -10.87 -4.67
C SER A 95 16.28 -10.34 -3.82
N ARG A 96 16.44 -9.13 -3.29
CA ARG A 96 15.34 -8.41 -2.64
C ARG A 96 14.23 -8.18 -3.66
N GLY A 97 13.06 -8.77 -3.41
CA GLY A 97 11.90 -8.66 -4.31
C GLY A 97 11.71 -9.84 -5.27
N GLY A 98 12.63 -10.81 -5.31
CA GLY A 98 12.61 -11.93 -6.28
C GLY A 98 11.31 -12.73 -6.29
N LEU A 99 10.66 -12.94 -5.13
CA LEU A 99 9.33 -13.57 -5.08
C LEU A 99 8.27 -12.75 -5.81
N GLY A 100 8.27 -11.43 -5.64
CA GLY A 100 7.34 -10.54 -6.31
C GLY A 100 7.54 -10.56 -7.82
N GLU A 101 8.78 -10.41 -8.27
CA GLU A 101 9.13 -10.47 -9.70
C GLU A 101 8.76 -11.80 -10.34
N TYR A 102 8.93 -12.91 -9.63
CA TYR A 102 8.49 -14.22 -10.10
C TYR A 102 6.96 -14.30 -10.22
N ILE A 103 6.22 -13.86 -9.19
CA ILE A 103 4.75 -13.87 -9.22
C ILE A 103 4.22 -12.98 -10.36
N ALA A 104 4.82 -11.80 -10.58
CA ALA A 104 4.45 -10.92 -11.69
C ALA A 104 4.62 -11.64 -13.03
N ARG A 105 5.80 -12.24 -13.29
CA ARG A 105 6.05 -13.01 -14.51
C ARG A 105 5.06 -14.16 -14.73
N VAL A 106 4.70 -14.88 -13.67
CA VAL A 106 3.72 -15.97 -13.76
C VAL A 106 2.33 -15.44 -14.13
N LEU A 107 1.90 -14.32 -13.54
CA LEU A 107 0.60 -13.71 -13.85
C LEU A 107 0.57 -13.07 -15.24
N GLU A 108 1.63 -12.37 -15.63
CA GLU A 108 1.80 -11.82 -16.99
C GLU A 108 1.77 -12.94 -18.04
N GLY A 109 2.51 -14.02 -17.82
CA GLY A 109 2.57 -15.15 -18.77
C GLY A 109 1.30 -16.01 -18.78
N ALA A 110 0.45 -15.91 -17.77
CA ALA A 110 -0.84 -16.59 -17.72
C ALA A 110 -1.98 -15.73 -18.28
N ALA A 111 -1.76 -14.42 -18.49
CA ALA A 111 -2.79 -13.53 -19.00
C ALA A 111 -3.35 -14.04 -20.36
N PRO A 112 -4.68 -13.97 -20.58
CA PRO A 112 -5.72 -13.38 -19.73
C PRO A 112 -6.33 -14.35 -18.69
N GLU A 113 -5.77 -15.55 -18.50
CA GLU A 113 -6.34 -16.57 -17.63
C GLU A 113 -6.06 -16.29 -16.14
N PRO A 114 -7.07 -16.41 -15.26
CA PRO A 114 -6.89 -16.15 -13.83
C PRO A 114 -6.15 -17.29 -13.13
N VAL A 115 -5.23 -16.94 -12.23
CA VAL A 115 -4.43 -17.89 -11.45
C VAL A 115 -4.83 -17.85 -9.97
N THR A 116 -4.96 -19.02 -9.34
CA THR A 116 -5.27 -19.10 -7.90
C THR A 116 -4.04 -18.85 -7.04
N THR A 117 -4.23 -18.34 -5.81
CA THR A 117 -3.14 -18.24 -4.82
C THR A 117 -2.47 -19.59 -4.56
N SER A 118 -3.20 -20.71 -4.57
CA SER A 118 -2.63 -22.04 -4.34
C SER A 118 -1.67 -22.46 -5.46
N VAL A 119 -1.99 -22.17 -6.72
CA VAL A 119 -1.11 -22.42 -7.87
C VAL A 119 0.15 -21.55 -7.78
N LEU A 120 0.01 -20.27 -7.44
CA LEU A 120 1.16 -19.38 -7.25
C LEU A 120 2.10 -19.87 -6.13
N ILE A 121 1.53 -20.40 -5.04
CA ILE A 121 2.30 -21.01 -3.95
C ILE A 121 3.08 -22.23 -4.44
N ASP A 122 2.42 -23.16 -5.14
CA ASP A 122 3.07 -24.38 -5.63
C ASP A 122 4.21 -24.04 -6.60
N LEU A 123 3.93 -23.20 -7.62
CA LEU A 123 4.93 -22.75 -8.60
C LEU A 123 6.11 -22.04 -7.95
N ALA A 124 5.85 -21.10 -7.04
CA ALA A 124 6.92 -20.37 -6.35
C ALA A 124 7.72 -21.29 -5.41
N SER A 125 7.07 -22.24 -4.73
CA SER A 125 7.78 -23.18 -3.86
C SER A 125 8.76 -24.05 -4.65
N ARG A 126 8.38 -24.51 -5.84
CA ARG A 126 9.24 -25.26 -6.75
C ARG A 126 10.37 -24.40 -7.30
N GLN A 127 10.06 -23.19 -7.77
CA GLN A 127 11.05 -22.27 -8.35
C GLN A 127 12.19 -21.94 -7.37
N PHE A 128 11.85 -21.73 -6.09
CA PHE A 128 12.82 -21.34 -5.06
C PHE A 128 13.33 -22.53 -4.23
N GLY A 129 12.99 -23.78 -4.62
CA GLY A 129 13.43 -24.98 -3.90
C GLY A 129 12.98 -25.05 -2.44
N LEU A 130 11.80 -24.50 -2.13
CA LEU A 130 11.30 -24.38 -0.77
C LEU A 130 10.61 -25.68 -0.33
N VAL A 131 11.11 -26.26 0.76
CA VAL A 131 10.46 -27.41 1.42
C VAL A 131 9.56 -26.88 2.55
N LEU A 132 8.25 -26.87 2.33
CA LEU A 132 7.26 -26.34 3.29
C LEU A 132 6.68 -27.47 4.17
N SER A 133 7.53 -28.08 4.98
CA SER A 133 7.21 -29.27 5.79
C SER A 133 6.14 -29.00 6.84
N THR A 134 6.19 -27.84 7.49
CA THR A 134 5.30 -27.51 8.61
C THR A 134 4.09 -26.65 8.20
N PRO A 135 2.95 -26.75 8.92
CA PRO A 135 1.82 -25.84 8.71
C PRO A 135 2.20 -24.35 8.91
N ALA A 136 3.15 -24.07 9.80
CA ALA A 136 3.63 -22.71 10.07
C ALA A 136 4.40 -22.12 8.88
N GLU A 137 5.27 -22.91 8.25
CA GLU A 137 5.99 -22.52 7.03
C GLU A 137 5.03 -22.26 5.88
N ARG A 138 4.07 -23.18 5.65
CA ARG A 138 3.03 -23.00 4.62
C ARG A 138 2.24 -21.70 4.82
N ARG A 139 1.83 -21.43 6.06
CA ARG A 139 1.11 -20.19 6.41
C ARG A 139 1.97 -18.94 6.18
N SER A 140 3.23 -19.00 6.61
CA SER A 140 4.19 -17.89 6.45
C SER A 140 4.42 -17.58 4.96
N PHE A 141 4.66 -18.62 4.16
CA PHE A 141 4.88 -18.47 2.73
C PHE A 141 3.64 -17.96 1.99
N ARG A 142 2.45 -18.49 2.31
CA ARG A 142 1.18 -17.94 1.81
C ARG A 142 1.04 -16.45 2.13
N LYS A 143 1.45 -16.01 3.32
CA LYS A 143 1.42 -14.59 3.69
C LYS A 143 2.36 -13.75 2.83
N SER A 144 3.54 -14.25 2.47
CA SER A 144 4.46 -13.59 1.53
C SER A 144 3.83 -13.43 0.14
N VAL A 145 3.22 -14.49 -0.39
CA VAL A 145 2.52 -14.45 -1.69
C VAL A 145 1.34 -13.46 -1.65
N SER A 146 0.48 -13.54 -0.63
CA SER A 146 -0.64 -12.61 -0.45
C SER A 146 -0.19 -11.15 -0.31
N SER A 147 0.95 -10.91 0.34
CA SER A 147 1.52 -9.57 0.46
C SER A 147 1.99 -9.02 -0.89
N ALA A 148 2.60 -9.86 -1.73
CA ALA A 148 2.99 -9.47 -3.09
C ALA A 148 1.76 -9.11 -3.94
N LEU A 149 0.73 -9.96 -3.94
CA LEU A 149 -0.54 -9.73 -4.65
C LEU A 149 -1.24 -8.45 -4.18
N THR A 150 -1.28 -8.21 -2.86
CA THR A 150 -1.83 -6.97 -2.31
C THR A 150 -1.05 -5.74 -2.77
N SER A 151 0.28 -5.85 -2.92
CA SER A 151 1.12 -4.77 -3.44
C SER A 151 0.81 -4.48 -4.91
N PHE A 152 0.66 -5.51 -5.74
CA PHE A 152 0.30 -5.37 -7.14
C PHE A 152 -1.11 -4.81 -7.34
N GLN A 153 -2.08 -5.27 -6.54
CA GLN A 153 -3.43 -4.73 -6.55
C GLN A 153 -3.44 -3.23 -6.22
N LYS A 154 -2.67 -2.80 -5.21
CA LYS A 154 -2.53 -1.37 -4.86
C LYS A 154 -1.88 -0.52 -5.96
N ARG A 155 -1.11 -1.15 -6.85
CA ARG A 155 -0.47 -0.52 -8.00
C ARG A 155 -1.29 -0.65 -9.29
N ASN A 156 -2.50 -1.22 -9.22
CA ASN A 156 -3.37 -1.48 -10.36
C ASN A 156 -2.77 -2.41 -11.45
N LEU A 157 -1.81 -3.26 -11.11
CA LEU A 157 -1.20 -4.22 -12.05
C LEU A 157 -2.01 -5.50 -12.23
N ILE A 158 -2.78 -5.87 -11.22
CA ILE A 158 -3.59 -7.09 -11.20
C ILE A 158 -4.98 -6.79 -10.68
N GLU A 159 -5.92 -7.65 -11.05
CA GLU A 159 -7.28 -7.64 -10.53
C GLU A 159 -7.69 -8.95 -9.89
N ALA A 160 -8.60 -8.84 -8.92
CA ALA A 160 -9.15 -9.98 -8.20
C ALA A 160 -10.43 -10.45 -8.90
N VAL A 161 -10.38 -11.60 -9.56
CA VAL A 161 -11.52 -12.19 -10.29
C VAL A 161 -12.37 -13.07 -9.35
N HIS A 162 -12.46 -12.69 -8.08
CA HIS A 162 -13.17 -13.46 -7.06
C HIS A 162 -14.03 -12.56 -6.19
N ASP A 163 -15.20 -13.06 -5.78
CA ASP A 163 -15.98 -12.42 -4.74
C ASP A 163 -15.42 -12.76 -3.35
N ARG A 164 -14.96 -11.74 -2.63
CA ARG A 164 -14.49 -11.86 -1.25
C ARG A 164 -15.59 -12.30 -0.29
N LYS A 165 -16.87 -12.02 -0.58
CA LYS A 165 -18.01 -12.38 0.27
C LYS A 165 -18.39 -13.86 0.14
N ALA A 166 -18.09 -14.49 -0.98
CA ALA A 166 -18.44 -15.88 -1.27
C ALA A 166 -17.40 -16.90 -0.75
N GLY A 167 -16.36 -16.47 -0.02
CA GLY A 167 -15.31 -17.38 0.45
C GLY A 167 -14.45 -17.99 -0.66
N SER A 168 -14.49 -17.40 -1.86
CA SER A 168 -13.79 -17.88 -3.05
C SER A 168 -12.28 -18.01 -2.84
N HIS A 169 -11.70 -19.05 -3.42
CA HIS A 169 -10.25 -19.17 -3.59
C HIS A 169 -9.75 -17.94 -4.37
N GLY A 170 -8.74 -17.24 -3.85
CA GLY A 170 -8.29 -15.97 -4.44
C GLY A 170 -7.81 -16.18 -5.87
N LEU A 171 -8.61 -15.74 -6.84
CA LEU A 171 -8.31 -15.71 -8.27
C LEU A 171 -7.76 -14.34 -8.65
N TRP A 172 -6.66 -14.34 -9.40
CA TRP A 172 -5.91 -13.15 -9.77
C TRP A 172 -5.60 -13.17 -11.25
N CYS A 173 -5.88 -12.06 -11.95
CA CYS A 173 -5.52 -11.88 -13.35
C CYS A 173 -4.60 -10.67 -13.49
N TRP A 174 -3.63 -10.76 -14.40
CA TRP A 174 -2.88 -9.58 -14.80
C TRP A 174 -3.80 -8.63 -15.57
N ARG A 175 -3.67 -7.33 -15.31
CA ARG A 175 -4.44 -6.33 -16.05
C ARG A 175 -3.70 -6.04 -17.35
N GLU A 176 -4.27 -6.45 -18.48
CA GLU A 176 -3.87 -5.91 -19.77
C GLU A 176 -4.29 -4.43 -19.82
N GLU A 177 -3.32 -3.52 -20.02
CA GLU A 177 -3.62 -2.14 -20.36
C GLU A 177 -4.22 -2.13 -21.77
N PHE A 178 -5.54 -2.21 -21.88
CA PHE A 178 -6.21 -1.87 -23.11
C PHE A 178 -6.12 -0.35 -23.30
N PRO A 179 -5.52 0.14 -24.40
CA PRO A 179 -5.55 1.56 -24.71
C PRO A 179 -7.00 2.02 -24.73
N THR A 180 -7.26 3.16 -24.10
CA THR A 180 -8.61 3.75 -24.11
C THR A 180 -9.05 4.04 -25.55
N PHE A 181 -10.35 4.09 -25.81
CA PHE A 181 -10.85 4.46 -27.15
C PHE A 181 -10.28 5.79 -27.65
N ALA A 182 -9.97 6.73 -26.76
CA ALA A 182 -9.31 8.00 -27.09
C ALA A 182 -7.86 7.80 -27.56
N GLU A 183 -7.10 6.91 -26.91
CA GLU A 183 -5.72 6.55 -27.28
C GLU A 183 -5.68 5.72 -28.56
N MET A 184 -6.65 4.79 -28.74
CA MET A 184 -6.83 4.05 -29.98
C MET A 184 -7.21 4.98 -31.13
N ALA A 185 -8.11 5.97 -30.91
CA ALA A 185 -8.50 6.95 -31.92
C ALA A 185 -7.32 7.86 -32.34
N ALA A 186 -6.47 8.26 -31.37
CA ALA A 186 -5.25 9.02 -31.64
C ALA A 186 -4.21 8.22 -32.45
N GLN A 187 -4.13 6.91 -32.22
CA GLN A 187 -3.23 6.01 -32.96
C GLN A 187 -3.77 5.61 -34.35
N SER A 188 -5.10 5.65 -34.55
CA SER A 188 -5.73 5.19 -35.79
C SER A 188 -5.71 6.21 -36.93
N GLY A 189 -5.33 7.47 -36.68
CA GLY A 189 -5.23 8.48 -37.75
C GLY A 189 -6.51 8.70 -38.56
N ILE A 190 -7.68 8.30 -38.04
CA ILE A 190 -8.95 8.48 -38.73
C ILE A 190 -9.37 9.93 -38.50
N GLY A 191 -8.95 10.78 -39.42
CA GLY A 191 -9.46 12.14 -39.54
C GLY A 191 -10.98 12.09 -39.59
N LEU A 192 -11.62 12.78 -38.64
CA LEU A 192 -13.05 13.09 -38.68
C LEU A 192 -13.35 13.80 -40.00
N VAL A 193 -13.83 13.05 -41.00
CA VAL A 193 -14.44 13.61 -42.20
C VAL A 193 -15.70 14.32 -41.73
N THR A 194 -15.60 15.64 -41.63
CA THR A 194 -16.71 16.52 -41.36
C THR A 194 -17.61 16.51 -42.59
N VAL A 195 -18.70 15.74 -42.55
CA VAL A 195 -19.74 15.80 -43.56
C VAL A 195 -20.46 17.15 -43.41
N ARG A 196 -20.13 18.11 -44.28
CA ARG A 196 -20.93 19.33 -44.46
C ARG A 196 -22.26 18.91 -45.12
N ALA A 197 -23.35 19.12 -44.40
CA ALA A 197 -24.68 19.06 -44.96
C ALA A 197 -24.91 20.31 -45.84
N GLU A 198 -25.02 20.11 -47.15
CA GLU A 198 -25.62 21.08 -48.06
C GLU A 198 -27.12 20.77 -48.15
N VAL A 199 -27.93 21.74 -47.70
CA VAL A 199 -29.38 21.78 -47.91
C VAL A 199 -29.62 22.72 -49.09
N SER A 200 -30.25 22.22 -50.16
CA SER A 200 -30.95 23.02 -51.17
C SER A 200 -32.45 22.92 -50.93
#